data_AF-A0A7K7H5I7-F1
#
_entry.id   AF-A0A7K7H5I7-F1
#
_cell.length_a   1.000
_cell.length_b   1.000
_cell.length_c   1.000
_cell.angle_alpha   90.00
_cell.angle_beta   90.00
_cell.angle_gamma   90.00
#
_symmetry.space_group_name_H-M   'P 1'
#
loop_
_entity.id
_entity.type
_entity.pdbx_description
1 polymer ?
#
loop_
_entity_poly.entity_id
_entity_poly.type
_entity_poly.pdbx_seq_one_letter_code
_entity_poly.pdbx_strand_id
1 'polypeptide(L)'
;ARARRAPPQPRDCALSSWSSWSTCDPCHKKRYRFARLEQPSQFSGDPCDDSDRETEDCVPASPCRSRVRCDGFVCAVTGRCIARRLLCNGDDDCGDQSDEKNCKKVFRKCDQKMEEYWGIENLAKGLNIFTNSLEGLVLDHRYYAGACSPHYITDTRFRKPYNVESYTPETKGKYEFTMTEYDSYSNYESSVLKAKSSQSSFSIGIKIPKVFELGYSSNDMRFKKFMQRMKRFSSSSSKFIHARSELAVGVYKLKPRALMLHHEFLQRLRQLPVDYSYGEYRELLRDFGTHFIQEATLGGIYEYTLVLNSNELHKAGFSLSDVQKCTQRGFNIGANLVKVTVGLGVNTAGCKALLKEIGDSTARKELVEDFVALVRGGASEEITRLAHKDLPTAQLLQQWGEAVQYNPDIIKLKAEPLYELVAPSDVADAMKIRENLRRALEEFQLESSSCRCAPCQGNGIPFLTGTECECLCPLGYRGAACEISSRKDAAINGNWGCWASWSPCSGGQRTRRRQCNNPAPQNGGSSCSGPDSETVPC
;
A
#
# COMPACT_ATOMS: atom_id res chain seq x y z
N ALA A 1 36.90 -18.34 -0.80
CA ALA A 1 37.14 -16.89 -1.04
C ALA A 1 35.80 -16.22 -1.38
N ARG A 2 35.33 -15.24 -0.58
CA ARG A 2 34.12 -14.46 -0.90
C ARG A 2 34.38 -13.63 -2.15
N ALA A 3 33.41 -13.54 -3.06
CA ALA A 3 33.46 -12.58 -4.15
C ALA A 3 33.14 -11.20 -3.55
N ARG A 4 34.13 -10.31 -3.52
CA ARG A 4 33.94 -8.91 -3.17
C ARG A 4 33.91 -8.11 -4.47
N ARG A 5 32.73 -7.64 -4.87
CA ARG A 5 32.67 -6.50 -5.78
C ARG A 5 33.10 -5.25 -5.00
N ALA A 6 33.66 -4.26 -5.69
CA ALA A 6 34.05 -3.02 -5.04
C ALA A 6 32.83 -2.41 -4.32
N PRO A 7 32.95 -2.03 -3.03
CA PRO A 7 31.87 -1.34 -2.35
C PRO A 7 31.57 -0.05 -3.09
N PRO A 8 30.29 0.26 -3.38
CA PRO A 8 29.96 1.52 -3.99
C PRO A 8 30.30 2.66 -3.05
N GLN A 9 30.62 3.82 -3.64
CA GLN A 9 30.86 5.02 -2.86
C GLN A 9 29.56 5.47 -2.18
N PRO A 10 29.64 6.01 -0.95
CA PRO A 10 28.53 6.70 -0.32
C PRO A 10 27.98 7.78 -1.27
N ARG A 11 26.66 7.89 -1.32
CA ARG A 11 25.98 8.95 -2.06
C ARG A 11 25.24 9.80 -1.07
N ASP A 12 25.72 11.02 -0.91
CA ASP A 12 25.07 11.98 -0.01
C ASP A 12 23.81 12.52 -0.66
N CYS A 13 22.88 12.92 0.18
CA CYS A 13 21.64 13.55 -0.26
C CYS A 13 21.94 14.92 -0.87
N ALA A 14 21.31 15.23 -2.01
CA ALA A 14 21.43 16.54 -2.64
C ALA A 14 20.05 17.10 -2.98
N LEU A 15 19.78 18.31 -2.49
CA LEU A 15 18.63 19.11 -2.86
C LEU A 15 19.03 20.11 -3.96
N SER A 16 18.06 20.45 -4.82
CA SER A 16 18.22 21.49 -5.82
C SER A 16 18.45 22.84 -5.17
N SER A 17 18.95 23.79 -5.97
CA SER A 17 18.85 25.21 -5.60
C SER A 17 17.39 25.59 -5.29
N TRP A 18 17.22 26.55 -4.38
CA TRP A 18 15.91 27.07 -3.98
C TRP A 18 15.15 27.63 -5.18
N SER A 19 13.84 27.35 -5.25
CA SER A 19 12.96 28.04 -6.19
C SER A 19 12.93 29.55 -5.92
N SER A 20 12.54 30.33 -6.92
CA SER A 20 12.16 31.72 -6.68
C SER A 20 11.03 31.78 -5.64
N TRP A 21 11.03 32.82 -4.81
CA TRP A 21 9.93 33.09 -3.89
C TRP A 21 8.62 33.25 -4.64
N SER A 22 7.55 32.66 -4.11
CA SER A 22 6.20 32.91 -4.59
C SER A 22 5.79 34.36 -4.34
N THR A 23 4.75 34.79 -5.04
CA THR A 23 3.94 35.95 -4.67
C THR A 23 3.42 35.80 -3.24
N CYS A 24 3.22 36.93 -2.57
CA CYS A 24 2.68 36.97 -1.22
C CYS A 24 1.21 36.55 -1.21
N ASP A 25 0.88 35.49 -0.48
CA ASP A 25 -0.49 35.02 -0.35
C ASP A 25 -1.36 36.07 0.37
N PRO A 26 -2.44 36.58 -0.23
CA PRO A 26 -3.30 37.60 0.36
C PRO A 26 -3.96 37.21 1.68
N CYS A 27 -4.22 35.92 1.89
CA CYS A 27 -4.98 35.40 3.01
C CYS A 27 -4.06 34.95 4.15
N HIS A 28 -2.97 34.27 3.81
CA HIS A 28 -1.99 33.79 4.80
C HIS A 28 -0.90 34.80 5.12
N LYS A 29 -0.74 35.85 4.30
CA LYS A 29 0.32 36.87 4.41
C LYS A 29 1.72 36.25 4.43
N LYS A 30 1.89 35.20 3.62
CA LYS A 30 3.10 34.39 3.54
C LYS A 30 3.51 34.15 2.09
N ARG A 31 4.82 34.05 1.86
CA ARG A 31 5.40 33.61 0.61
C ARG A 31 6.20 32.33 0.83
N TYR A 32 6.33 31.53 -0.21
CA TYR A 32 6.85 30.18 -0.14
C TYR A 32 7.95 29.97 -1.17
N ARG A 33 8.93 29.14 -0.82
CA ARG A 33 9.90 28.58 -1.76
C ARG A 33 10.21 27.13 -1.37
N PHE A 34 10.72 26.36 -2.31
CA PHE A 34 10.99 24.94 -2.08
C PHE A 34 12.24 24.49 -2.84
N ALA A 35 12.81 23.40 -2.36
CA ALA A 35 13.87 22.65 -3.03
C ALA A 35 13.34 21.27 -3.44
N ARG A 36 13.84 20.75 -4.55
CA ARG A 36 13.53 19.40 -5.04
C ARG A 36 14.64 18.46 -4.60
N LEU A 37 14.29 17.25 -4.21
CA LEU A 37 15.29 16.21 -4.08
C LEU A 37 15.88 15.96 -5.47
N GLU A 38 17.20 16.11 -5.65
CA GLU A 38 17.92 15.78 -6.90
C GLU A 38 18.55 14.39 -6.80
N GLN A 39 19.17 14.10 -5.66
CA GLN A 39 19.79 12.83 -5.36
C GLN A 39 19.39 12.37 -3.95
N PRO A 40 18.79 11.18 -3.78
CA PRO A 40 18.57 10.60 -2.46
C PRO A 40 19.90 10.12 -1.85
N SER A 41 19.98 10.12 -0.52
CA SER A 41 21.10 9.49 0.18
C SER A 41 21.09 7.99 -0.04
N GLN A 42 22.26 7.37 -0.19
CA GLN A 42 22.39 5.94 -0.37
C GLN A 42 23.77 5.44 0.06
N PHE A 43 23.85 4.16 0.42
CA PHE A 43 25.09 3.47 0.79
C PHE A 43 25.82 4.11 1.98
N SER A 44 25.05 4.56 2.97
CA SER A 44 25.55 5.29 4.15
C SER A 44 26.13 6.67 3.84
N GLY A 45 25.66 7.30 2.76
CA GLY A 45 25.86 8.74 2.56
C GLY A 45 24.96 9.56 3.49
N ASP A 46 25.33 10.81 3.69
CA ASP A 46 24.66 11.69 4.65
C ASP A 46 23.23 12.03 4.20
N PRO A 47 22.24 11.98 5.11
CA PRO A 47 20.85 12.33 4.81
C PRO A 47 20.66 13.84 4.60
N CYS A 48 19.55 14.23 3.97
CA CYS A 48 19.14 15.63 3.92
C CYS A 48 18.48 16.00 5.26
N ASP A 49 19.23 16.66 6.15
CA ASP A 49 18.70 17.15 7.43
C ASP A 49 17.96 18.50 7.29
N ASP A 50 18.22 19.23 6.21
CA ASP A 50 17.61 20.54 5.95
C ASP A 50 16.15 20.42 5.46
N SER A 51 15.32 21.40 5.84
CA SER A 51 13.95 21.52 5.35
C SER A 51 13.94 21.72 3.83
N ASP A 52 13.11 20.95 3.12
CA ASP A 52 12.94 21.06 1.67
C ASP A 52 11.94 22.16 1.23
N ARG A 53 11.46 22.95 2.20
CA ARG A 53 10.58 24.11 2.02
C ARG A 53 10.91 25.23 3.00
N GLU A 54 10.59 26.45 2.61
CA GLU A 54 10.64 27.62 3.48
C GLU A 54 9.42 28.51 3.31
N THR A 55 9.07 29.19 4.39
CA THR A 55 7.96 30.13 4.45
C THR A 55 8.42 31.41 5.13
N GLU A 56 8.01 32.55 4.59
CA GLU A 56 8.35 33.87 5.12
C GLU A 56 7.10 34.76 5.15
N ASP A 57 6.98 35.58 6.19
CA ASP A 57 5.91 36.56 6.29
C ASP A 57 6.08 37.69 5.26
N CYS A 58 4.98 38.20 4.73
CA CYS A 58 4.99 39.24 3.70
C CYS A 58 3.74 40.11 3.77
N VAL A 59 3.80 41.28 3.12
CA VAL A 59 2.66 42.19 3.00
C VAL A 59 2.01 42.02 1.63
N PRO A 60 0.74 41.57 1.55
CA PRO A 60 0.10 41.31 0.27
C PRO A 60 -0.33 42.61 -0.41
N ALA A 61 -0.22 42.64 -1.74
CA ALA A 61 -0.64 43.78 -2.57
C ALA A 61 -2.16 43.83 -2.79
N SER A 62 -2.89 42.74 -2.51
CA SER A 62 -4.32 42.62 -2.75
C SER A 62 -5.05 42.11 -1.49
N PRO A 63 -6.33 42.48 -1.29
CA PRO A 63 -7.12 41.99 -0.16
C PRO A 63 -7.53 40.52 -0.34
N CYS A 64 -7.51 39.76 0.74
CA CYS A 64 -8.04 38.40 0.76
C CYS A 64 -9.55 38.40 0.49
N ARG A 65 -9.97 37.78 -0.62
CA ARG A 65 -11.38 37.60 -1.00
C ARG A 65 -12.01 36.31 -0.44
N SER A 66 -11.19 35.45 0.16
CA SER A 66 -11.53 34.08 0.56
C SER A 66 -12.09 34.04 1.99
N ARG A 67 -13.43 33.99 2.11
CA ARG A 67 -14.07 33.40 3.28
C ARG A 67 -15.21 32.52 2.79
N VAL A 68 -15.04 31.21 2.92
CA VAL A 68 -16.13 30.25 2.76
C VAL A 68 -17.22 30.63 3.77
N ARG A 69 -18.41 30.97 3.28
CA ARG A 69 -19.51 31.40 4.12
C ARG A 69 -20.12 30.18 4.81
N CYS A 70 -20.22 30.23 6.13
CA CYS A 70 -20.91 29.21 6.93
C CYS A 70 -22.27 29.74 7.37
N ASP A 71 -23.35 29.09 6.94
CA ASP A 71 -24.72 29.41 7.38
C ASP A 71 -25.04 28.80 8.77
N GLY A 72 -24.21 27.85 9.21
CA GLY A 72 -24.35 27.09 10.44
C GLY A 72 -23.60 27.66 11.65
N PHE A 73 -23.09 26.76 12.48
CA PHE A 73 -22.16 27.06 13.56
C PHE A 73 -20.73 26.75 13.09
N VAL A 74 -19.79 27.65 13.41
CA VAL A 74 -18.36 27.48 13.11
C VAL A 74 -17.66 26.96 14.36
N CYS A 75 -17.06 25.79 14.25
CA CYS A 75 -16.31 25.17 15.33
C CYS A 75 -15.08 26.01 15.71
N ALA A 76 -14.75 26.06 17.00
CA ALA A 76 -13.83 27.05 17.56
C ALA A 76 -12.37 26.87 17.10
N VAL A 77 -11.88 25.63 17.07
CA VAL A 77 -10.51 25.28 16.71
C VAL A 77 -10.45 24.70 15.30
N THR A 78 -11.33 23.75 14.99
CA THR A 78 -11.32 23.08 13.67
C THR A 78 -11.76 23.99 12.54
N GLY A 79 -12.55 25.03 12.83
CA GLY A 79 -13.13 25.92 11.82
C GLY A 79 -14.13 25.21 10.89
N ARG A 80 -14.59 24.00 11.25
CA ARG A 80 -15.61 23.25 10.51
C ARG A 80 -16.95 23.97 10.61
N CYS A 81 -17.74 23.93 9.53
CA CYS A 81 -19.09 24.46 9.50
C CYS A 81 -20.09 23.32 9.71
N ILE A 82 -20.83 23.33 10.83
CA ILE A 82 -21.85 22.32 11.14
C ILE A 82 -23.24 22.95 11.18
N ALA A 83 -24.28 22.14 10.93
CA ALA A 83 -25.65 22.62 11.03
C ALA A 83 -26.04 22.90 12.48
N ARG A 84 -26.74 24.01 12.76
CA ARG A 84 -27.13 24.41 14.13
C ARG A 84 -27.95 23.37 14.89
N ARG A 85 -28.64 22.46 14.19
CA ARG A 85 -29.38 21.34 14.76
C ARG A 85 -28.50 20.28 15.44
N LEU A 86 -27.19 20.35 15.21
CA LEU A 86 -26.20 19.45 15.77
C LEU A 86 -25.60 19.99 17.07
N LEU A 87 -25.91 21.22 17.46
CA LEU A 87 -25.46 21.77 18.74
C LEU A 87 -26.17 21.07 19.90
N CYS A 88 -25.40 20.73 20.94
CA CYS A 88 -25.90 20.13 22.17
C CYS A 88 -26.69 18.83 21.93
N ASN A 89 -26.29 18.03 20.95
CA ASN A 89 -26.92 16.75 20.61
C ASN A 89 -26.23 15.55 21.30
N GLY A 90 -25.12 15.80 22.01
CA GLY A 90 -24.31 14.79 22.70
C GLY A 90 -23.29 14.08 21.82
N ASP A 91 -23.15 14.47 20.56
CA ASP A 91 -22.12 14.00 19.62
C ASP A 91 -21.06 15.09 19.43
N ASP A 92 -19.80 14.71 19.22
CA ASP A 92 -18.73 15.65 18.84
C ASP A 92 -18.69 15.78 17.31
N ASP A 93 -19.54 16.65 16.76
CA ASP A 93 -19.60 16.92 15.31
C ASP A 93 -18.50 17.89 14.86
N CYS A 94 -17.95 18.67 15.80
CA CYS A 94 -16.86 19.61 15.54
C CYS A 94 -15.45 18.99 15.55
N GLY A 95 -15.24 17.89 16.26
CA GLY A 95 -13.94 17.24 16.51
C GLY A 95 -13.12 17.90 17.63
N ASP A 96 -13.56 19.04 18.14
CA ASP A 96 -12.96 19.79 19.26
C ASP A 96 -13.96 20.01 20.42
N GLN A 97 -15.11 19.34 20.35
CA GLN A 97 -16.24 19.44 21.29
C GLN A 97 -16.79 20.86 21.47
N SER A 98 -16.56 21.78 20.53
CA SER A 98 -17.03 23.17 20.65
C SER A 98 -18.55 23.33 20.48
N ASP A 99 -19.19 22.41 19.80
CA ASP A 99 -20.64 22.25 19.62
C ASP A 99 -21.37 21.79 20.88
N GLU A 100 -20.68 21.07 21.75
CA GLU A 100 -21.21 20.56 23.03
C GLU A 100 -20.84 21.44 24.24
N LYS A 101 -20.20 22.60 24.00
CA LYS A 101 -19.90 23.58 25.04
C LYS A 101 -21.09 24.53 25.28
N ASN A 102 -21.26 24.96 26.53
CA ASN A 102 -22.30 25.90 26.97
C ASN A 102 -23.76 25.44 26.73
N CYS A 103 -24.00 24.13 26.76
CA CYS A 103 -25.32 23.55 26.60
C CYS A 103 -26.15 23.62 27.90
N LYS A 104 -27.33 24.26 27.84
CA LYS A 104 -28.29 24.25 28.97
C LYS A 104 -28.96 22.89 29.14
N LYS A 105 -29.21 22.19 28.04
CA LYS A 105 -29.77 20.84 27.97
C LYS A 105 -29.13 20.13 26.79
N VAL A 106 -28.78 18.86 26.97
CA VAL A 106 -28.25 18.00 25.90
C VAL A 106 -29.39 17.12 25.39
N PHE A 107 -29.72 17.26 24.11
CA PHE A 107 -30.77 16.48 23.46
C PHE A 107 -30.17 15.26 22.77
N ARG A 108 -29.91 14.22 23.57
CA ARG A 108 -29.39 12.96 23.04
C ARG A 108 -30.41 12.31 22.13
N LYS A 109 -30.05 12.18 20.86
CA LYS A 109 -30.86 11.49 19.86
C LYS A 109 -30.55 9.99 19.81
N CYS A 110 -29.35 9.63 20.28
CA CYS A 110 -28.81 8.28 20.37
C CYS A 110 -28.63 7.90 21.84
N ASP A 111 -29.63 7.28 22.47
CA ASP A 111 -29.49 6.82 23.87
C ASP A 111 -28.88 5.41 23.98
N GLN A 112 -28.87 4.65 22.88
CA GLN A 112 -28.33 3.30 22.84
C GLN A 112 -26.83 3.34 22.53
N LYS A 113 -26.05 2.57 23.30
CA LYS A 113 -24.64 2.33 22.99
C LYS A 113 -24.54 1.54 21.69
N MET A 114 -23.88 2.11 20.70
CA MET A 114 -23.61 1.51 19.39
C MET A 114 -22.11 1.56 19.13
N GLU A 115 -21.60 0.54 18.43
CA GLU A 115 -20.19 0.46 18.07
C GLU A 115 -19.91 1.11 16.71
N GLU A 116 -18.66 1.52 16.51
CA GLU A 116 -18.13 1.87 15.19
C GLU A 116 -17.87 0.59 14.40
N TYR A 117 -17.96 0.64 13.06
CA TYR A 117 -17.58 -0.54 12.26
C TYR A 117 -16.11 -0.90 12.51
N TRP A 118 -15.84 -2.19 12.67
CA TRP A 118 -14.49 -2.68 12.88
C TRP A 118 -13.58 -2.31 11.70
N GLY A 119 -12.44 -1.68 12.00
CA GLY A 119 -11.48 -1.21 10.99
C GLY A 119 -11.90 0.02 10.18
N ILE A 120 -13.00 0.72 10.55
CA ILE A 120 -13.51 1.88 9.77
C ILE A 120 -12.54 3.06 9.68
N GLU A 121 -11.66 3.21 10.68
CA GLU A 121 -10.63 4.24 10.70
C GLU A 121 -9.67 4.08 9.51
N ASN A 122 -9.26 2.85 9.19
CA ASN A 122 -8.37 2.58 8.07
C ASN A 122 -9.01 2.94 6.72
N LEU A 123 -10.34 2.89 6.62
CA LEU A 123 -11.09 3.31 5.44
C LEU A 123 -11.23 4.84 5.33
N ALA A 124 -10.99 5.58 6.42
CA ALA A 124 -11.01 7.05 6.45
C ALA A 124 -9.63 7.68 6.19
N LYS A 125 -8.56 6.88 6.25
CA LYS A 125 -7.19 7.28 5.94
C LYS A 125 -6.99 7.50 4.46
N GLY A 126 -6.11 8.43 4.13
CA GLY A 126 -5.62 8.58 2.77
C GLY A 126 -4.67 7.45 2.40
N LEU A 127 -4.53 7.20 1.10
CA LEU A 127 -3.73 6.12 0.53
C LEU A 127 -2.61 6.71 -0.32
N ASN A 128 -1.37 6.41 0.01
CA ASN A 128 -0.26 6.62 -0.90
C ASN A 128 -0.11 5.41 -1.82
N ILE A 129 -0.63 5.53 -3.04
CA ILE A 129 -0.59 4.42 -4.02
C ILE A 129 0.83 4.07 -4.52
N PHE A 130 1.83 4.93 -4.29
CA PHE A 130 3.20 4.68 -4.74
C PHE A 130 3.97 3.80 -3.76
N THR A 131 3.58 3.85 -2.48
CA THR A 131 4.17 3.06 -1.38
C THR A 131 3.21 2.01 -0.82
N ASN A 132 1.94 2.01 -1.25
CA ASN A 132 0.82 1.24 -0.70
C ASN A 132 0.65 1.43 0.82
N SER A 133 0.96 2.61 1.36
CA SER A 133 0.77 2.95 2.77
C SER A 133 -0.51 3.74 2.98
N LEU A 134 -1.17 3.48 4.11
CA LEU A 134 -2.22 4.35 4.63
C LEU A 134 -1.56 5.48 5.41
N GLU A 135 -1.97 6.70 5.12
CA GLU A 135 -1.42 7.93 5.70
C GLU A 135 -2.46 8.57 6.66
N GLY A 136 -2.41 9.89 6.86
CA GLY A 136 -3.32 10.64 7.71
C GLY A 136 -4.80 10.53 7.32
N LEU A 137 -5.68 10.88 8.26
CA LEU A 137 -7.13 10.85 8.08
C LEU A 137 -7.58 11.95 7.10
N VAL A 138 -8.28 11.56 6.04
CA VAL A 138 -8.82 12.48 5.02
C VAL A 138 -10.33 12.62 5.11
N LEU A 139 -11.02 11.58 5.57
CA LEU A 139 -12.47 11.55 5.77
C LEU A 139 -12.80 11.42 7.26
N ASP A 140 -13.88 12.07 7.67
CA ASP A 140 -14.39 11.96 9.03
C ASP A 140 -15.45 10.85 9.14
N HIS A 141 -15.02 9.66 9.54
CA HIS A 141 -15.92 8.54 9.82
C HIS A 141 -16.46 8.54 11.26
N ARG A 142 -16.20 9.58 12.05
CA ARG A 142 -16.82 9.80 13.36
C ARG A 142 -17.96 10.82 13.31
N TYR A 143 -18.10 11.54 12.20
CA TYR A 143 -19.24 12.42 11.95
C TYR A 143 -20.49 11.62 11.54
N TYR A 144 -21.61 11.84 12.24
CA TYR A 144 -22.88 11.13 12.02
C TYR A 144 -24.01 12.00 11.47
N ALA A 145 -23.84 13.32 11.41
CA ALA A 145 -24.87 14.28 11.00
C ALA A 145 -26.21 14.13 11.77
N GLY A 146 -26.14 13.73 13.04
CA GLY A 146 -27.31 13.47 13.88
C GLY A 146 -28.12 12.23 13.50
N ALA A 147 -27.55 11.29 12.73
CA ALA A 147 -28.14 9.99 12.45
C ALA A 147 -27.90 9.00 13.60
N CYS A 148 -28.94 8.23 13.94
CA CYS A 148 -28.97 7.34 15.11
C CYS A 148 -29.61 5.96 14.86
N SER A 149 -29.83 5.61 13.59
CA SER A 149 -30.38 4.29 13.24
C SER A 149 -29.31 3.21 13.47
N PRO A 150 -29.57 2.19 14.31
CA PRO A 150 -28.66 1.07 14.44
C PRO A 150 -28.63 0.25 13.15
N HIS A 151 -27.44 -0.17 12.75
CA HIS A 151 -27.21 -1.14 11.71
C HIS A 151 -26.76 -2.45 12.36
N TYR A 152 -27.53 -3.52 12.15
CA TYR A 152 -27.26 -4.82 12.76
C TYR A 152 -26.38 -5.65 11.84
N ILE A 153 -25.23 -6.08 12.35
CA ILE A 153 -24.38 -7.09 11.72
C ILE A 153 -24.16 -8.15 12.79
N THR A 154 -24.58 -9.38 12.50
CA THR A 154 -24.72 -10.45 13.49
C THR A 154 -25.57 -9.97 14.69
N ASP A 155 -25.02 -9.98 15.90
CA ASP A 155 -25.70 -9.57 17.14
C ASP A 155 -25.27 -8.18 17.63
N THR A 156 -24.36 -7.52 16.90
CA THR A 156 -23.78 -6.24 17.29
C THR A 156 -24.52 -5.07 16.64
N ARG A 157 -24.74 -4.01 17.41
CA ARG A 157 -25.39 -2.76 16.96
C ARG A 157 -24.33 -1.76 16.54
N PHE A 158 -24.22 -1.51 15.26
CA PHE A 158 -23.29 -0.52 14.71
C PHE A 158 -23.99 0.80 14.42
N ARG A 159 -23.27 1.91 14.59
CA ARG A 159 -23.70 3.24 14.14
C ARG A 159 -23.09 3.51 12.78
N LYS A 160 -23.90 3.68 11.74
CA LYS A 160 -23.40 3.98 10.39
C LYS A 160 -22.94 5.45 10.30
N PRO A 161 -21.65 5.73 10.01
CA PRO A 161 -21.18 7.11 9.86
C PRO A 161 -21.80 7.81 8.66
N TYR A 162 -21.81 9.14 8.69
CA TYR A 162 -22.45 9.94 7.64
C TYR A 162 -21.79 9.72 6.27
N ASN A 163 -20.47 9.58 6.20
CA ASN A 163 -19.76 9.39 4.92
C ASN A 163 -20.03 8.03 4.27
N VAL A 164 -20.41 7.03 5.05
CA VAL A 164 -20.60 5.66 4.58
C VAL A 164 -21.97 5.51 3.93
N GLU A 165 -21.98 5.14 2.66
CA GLU A 165 -23.22 4.84 1.94
C GLU A 165 -23.78 3.50 2.42
N SER A 166 -22.96 2.45 2.30
CA SER A 166 -23.30 1.08 2.70
C SER A 166 -22.08 0.34 3.25
N TYR A 167 -22.34 -0.50 4.25
CA TYR A 167 -21.40 -1.51 4.74
C TYR A 167 -22.15 -2.84 4.77
N THR A 168 -21.86 -3.74 3.84
CA THR A 168 -22.56 -5.02 3.71
C THR A 168 -21.64 -6.15 4.16
N PRO A 169 -22.02 -6.96 5.15
CA PRO A 169 -21.23 -8.13 5.54
C PRO A 169 -21.19 -9.14 4.38
N GLU A 170 -20.04 -9.75 4.16
CA GLU A 170 -19.92 -10.90 3.25
C GLU A 170 -19.71 -12.18 4.03
N THR A 171 -20.47 -13.21 3.69
CA THR A 171 -20.32 -14.57 4.23
C THR A 171 -19.57 -15.50 3.27
N LYS A 172 -18.92 -14.93 2.24
CA LYS A 172 -18.19 -15.68 1.22
C LYS A 172 -16.81 -16.08 1.74
N GLY A 173 -16.80 -17.05 2.63
CA GLY A 173 -15.58 -17.71 3.09
C GLY A 173 -15.64 -19.20 2.78
N LYS A 174 -15.37 -19.58 1.53
CA LYS A 174 -14.86 -20.94 1.32
C LYS A 174 -13.36 -20.85 1.52
N TYR A 175 -12.82 -21.57 2.49
CA TYR A 175 -11.36 -21.75 2.69
C TYR A 175 -10.75 -22.60 1.56
N GLU A 176 -11.14 -22.32 0.32
CA GLU A 176 -10.62 -22.92 -0.89
C GLU A 176 -9.31 -22.24 -1.24
N PHE A 177 -8.30 -23.05 -1.55
CA PHE A 177 -7.00 -22.56 -1.99
C PHE A 177 -6.95 -22.58 -3.50
N THR A 178 -6.72 -21.41 -4.08
CA THR A 178 -6.24 -21.32 -5.45
C THR A 178 -4.75 -21.64 -5.47
N MET A 179 -4.35 -22.64 -6.25
CA MET A 179 -2.95 -23.04 -6.37
C MET A 179 -2.46 -22.83 -7.79
N THR A 180 -1.33 -22.16 -7.94
CA THR A 180 -0.69 -21.91 -9.23
C THR A 180 0.75 -22.44 -9.25
N GLU A 181 1.10 -23.07 -10.36
CA GLU A 181 2.40 -23.69 -10.59
C GLU A 181 3.32 -22.74 -11.37
N TYR A 182 4.59 -22.68 -10.98
CA TYR A 182 5.62 -21.93 -11.72
C TYR A 182 6.89 -22.78 -11.87
N ASP A 183 7.29 -23.01 -13.12
CA ASP A 183 8.49 -23.77 -13.44
C ASP A 183 9.80 -23.02 -13.19
N SER A 184 9.74 -21.70 -12.99
CA SER A 184 10.93 -20.87 -12.80
C SER A 184 10.66 -19.68 -11.87
N TYR A 185 11.73 -19.17 -11.26
CA TYR A 185 11.66 -17.98 -10.42
C TYR A 185 11.21 -16.74 -11.20
N SER A 186 11.62 -16.57 -12.46
CA SER A 186 11.22 -15.41 -13.27
C SER A 186 9.71 -15.36 -13.48
N ASN A 187 9.07 -16.51 -13.69
CA ASN A 187 7.61 -16.60 -13.87
C ASN A 187 6.90 -16.30 -12.56
N TYR A 188 7.39 -16.87 -11.45
CA TYR A 188 6.88 -16.58 -10.11
C TYR A 188 7.06 -15.10 -9.72
N GLU A 189 8.23 -14.51 -9.94
CA GLU A 189 8.51 -13.11 -9.63
C GLU A 189 7.59 -12.16 -10.39
N SER A 190 7.44 -12.40 -11.70
CA SER A 190 6.60 -11.54 -12.55
C SER A 190 5.12 -11.60 -12.21
N SER A 191 4.62 -12.77 -11.79
CA SER A 191 3.19 -12.97 -11.48
C SER A 191 2.83 -12.67 -10.02
N VAL A 192 3.71 -13.00 -9.07
CA VAL A 192 3.41 -12.96 -7.63
C VAL A 192 4.11 -11.79 -6.96
N LEU A 193 5.43 -11.67 -7.10
CA LEU A 193 6.19 -10.65 -6.37
C LEU A 193 5.92 -9.23 -6.89
N LYS A 194 5.87 -9.03 -8.21
CA LYS A 194 5.55 -7.72 -8.82
C LYS A 194 4.11 -7.28 -8.58
N ALA A 195 3.16 -8.22 -8.53
CA ALA A 195 1.78 -7.94 -8.18
C ALA A 195 1.66 -7.46 -6.73
N LYS A 196 2.39 -8.10 -5.80
CA LYS A 196 2.39 -7.75 -4.36
C LYS A 196 3.02 -6.41 -4.03
N SER A 197 4.00 -5.95 -4.79
CA SER A 197 4.58 -4.61 -4.63
C SER A 197 3.76 -3.52 -5.33
N SER A 198 2.63 -3.87 -5.95
CA SER A 198 1.77 -2.98 -6.74
C SER A 198 2.55 -2.05 -7.65
N GLN A 199 3.54 -2.59 -8.38
CA GLN A 199 4.18 -1.90 -9.53
C GLN A 199 3.20 -1.74 -10.71
N SER A 200 1.91 -1.56 -10.42
CA SER A 200 0.86 -1.21 -11.36
C SER A 200 1.25 0.10 -12.03
N SER A 201 1.42 0.07 -13.34
CA SER A 201 1.67 1.22 -14.18
C SER A 201 0.41 2.09 -14.23
N PHE A 202 0.26 2.99 -13.26
CA PHE A 202 -0.78 4.01 -13.28
C PHE A 202 -0.41 5.09 -14.32
N SER A 203 -1.24 5.27 -15.34
CA SER A 203 -1.13 6.36 -16.30
C SER A 203 -1.75 7.67 -15.75
N ILE A 204 -1.37 8.80 -16.35
CA ILE A 204 -1.61 10.18 -15.87
C ILE A 204 -3.07 10.54 -15.51
N GLY A 205 -3.23 11.37 -14.47
CA GLY A 205 -4.51 11.92 -14.01
C GLY A 205 -5.29 11.02 -13.04
N ILE A 206 -4.54 10.21 -12.28
CA ILE A 206 -4.81 8.88 -11.69
C ILE A 206 -6.22 8.64 -11.10
N LYS A 207 -7.26 8.67 -11.94
CA LYS A 207 -8.50 7.96 -11.64
C LYS A 207 -8.23 6.48 -11.85
N ILE A 208 -8.46 5.65 -10.83
CA ILE A 208 -8.34 4.20 -10.95
C ILE A 208 -9.76 3.65 -11.08
N PRO A 209 -10.30 3.51 -12.31
CA PRO A 209 -11.73 3.23 -12.50
C PRO A 209 -12.13 1.83 -12.06
N LYS A 210 -11.17 0.91 -11.93
CA LYS A 210 -11.40 -0.50 -11.59
C LYS A 210 -10.93 -0.81 -10.19
N VAL A 211 -11.67 -1.68 -9.51
CA VAL A 211 -11.24 -2.30 -8.26
C VAL A 211 -9.93 -3.05 -8.51
N PHE A 212 -8.94 -2.83 -7.65
CA PHE A 212 -7.64 -3.48 -7.69
C PHE A 212 -7.28 -4.04 -6.31
N GLU A 213 -6.38 -5.02 -6.28
CA GLU A 213 -5.83 -5.54 -5.02
C GLU A 213 -4.82 -4.56 -4.46
N LEU A 214 -5.03 -4.13 -3.21
CA LEU A 214 -4.03 -3.33 -2.51
C LEU A 214 -2.86 -4.25 -2.15
N GLY A 215 -1.68 -3.97 -2.69
CA GLY A 215 -0.46 -4.72 -2.36
C GLY A 215 0.02 -4.46 -0.94
N TYR A 216 1.16 -5.05 -0.60
CA TYR A 216 1.79 -4.78 0.69
C TYR A 216 2.38 -3.38 0.68
N SER A 217 2.24 -2.69 1.82
CA SER A 217 3.01 -1.48 2.04
C SER A 217 4.48 -1.79 1.84
N SER A 218 5.16 -0.98 1.04
CA SER A 218 6.57 -1.18 0.78
C SER A 218 7.44 -0.91 2.02
N ASN A 219 6.87 -0.28 3.05
CA ASN A 219 7.44 -0.10 4.38
C ASN A 219 7.20 -1.31 5.32
N ASP A 220 6.35 -2.28 4.96
CA ASP A 220 6.05 -3.43 5.82
C ASP A 220 7.28 -4.34 5.95
N MET A 221 7.81 -4.45 7.17
CA MET A 221 9.00 -5.24 7.47
C MET A 221 8.83 -6.75 7.24
N ARG A 222 7.61 -7.29 7.39
CA ARG A 222 7.32 -8.71 7.07
C ARG A 222 7.39 -8.91 5.56
N PHE A 223 6.84 -7.98 4.78
CA PHE A 223 6.94 -8.01 3.33
C PHE A 223 8.39 -7.84 2.84
N LYS A 224 9.15 -6.89 3.41
CA LYS A 224 10.59 -6.73 3.13
C LYS A 224 11.35 -8.04 3.39
N LYS A 225 11.14 -8.69 4.55
CA LYS A 225 11.76 -9.99 4.88
C LYS A 225 11.35 -11.11 3.92
N PHE A 226 10.08 -11.15 3.52
CA PHE A 226 9.60 -12.09 2.51
C PHE A 226 10.31 -11.93 1.18
N MET A 227 10.40 -10.70 0.68
CA MET A 227 11.10 -10.40 -0.58
C MET A 227 12.57 -10.83 -0.53
N GLN A 228 13.27 -10.53 0.58
CA GLN A 228 14.66 -10.96 0.79
C GLN A 228 14.81 -12.48 0.78
N ARG A 229 13.87 -13.20 1.42
CA ARG A 229 13.87 -14.67 1.47
C ARG A 229 13.59 -15.28 0.11
N MET A 230 12.61 -14.77 -0.64
CA MET A 230 12.27 -15.29 -1.97
C MET A 230 13.35 -15.02 -3.01
N LYS A 231 13.97 -13.83 -2.98
CA LYS A 231 15.03 -13.45 -3.93
C LYS A 231 16.25 -14.37 -3.92
N ARG A 232 16.49 -15.14 -2.85
CA ARG A 232 17.61 -16.11 -2.79
C ARG A 232 17.55 -17.18 -3.89
N PHE A 233 16.33 -17.41 -4.41
CA PHE A 233 16.01 -18.39 -5.44
C PHE A 233 16.06 -17.82 -6.86
N SER A 234 16.50 -16.57 -7.05
CA SER A 234 16.55 -15.96 -8.38
C SER A 234 17.49 -16.67 -9.35
N SER A 235 18.48 -17.39 -8.81
CA SER A 235 19.48 -18.12 -9.59
C SER A 235 19.47 -19.63 -9.31
N SER A 236 18.41 -20.14 -8.68
CA SER A 236 18.26 -21.58 -8.47
C SER A 236 17.38 -22.18 -9.56
N SER A 237 17.55 -23.47 -9.84
CA SER A 237 16.65 -24.25 -10.69
C SER A 237 15.37 -24.66 -9.95
N SER A 238 14.96 -23.90 -8.93
CA SER A 238 13.81 -24.24 -8.09
C SER A 238 12.49 -24.08 -8.85
N LYS A 239 11.52 -24.91 -8.51
CA LYS A 239 10.13 -24.77 -8.94
C LYS A 239 9.27 -24.26 -7.80
N PHE A 240 8.14 -23.62 -8.11
CA PHE A 240 7.31 -22.95 -7.12
C PHE A 240 5.85 -23.38 -7.24
N ILE A 241 5.20 -23.56 -6.11
CA ILE A 241 3.74 -23.65 -6.02
C ILE A 241 3.29 -22.53 -5.09
N HIS A 242 2.46 -21.64 -5.61
CA HIS A 242 1.84 -20.57 -4.84
C HIS A 242 0.40 -20.95 -4.54
N ALA A 243 0.04 -20.94 -3.26
CA ALA A 243 -1.30 -21.21 -2.79
C ALA A 243 -1.86 -19.97 -2.11
N ARG A 244 -3.10 -19.62 -2.42
CA ARG A 244 -3.74 -18.40 -1.94
C ARG A 244 -5.20 -18.66 -1.60
N SER A 245 -5.61 -18.20 -0.42
CA SER A 245 -6.99 -18.21 0.07
C SER A 245 -7.39 -16.80 0.50
N GLU A 246 -8.58 -16.37 0.06
CA GLU A 246 -9.14 -15.05 0.36
C GLU A 246 -10.41 -15.22 1.17
N LEU A 247 -10.53 -14.46 2.26
CA LEU A 247 -11.72 -14.40 3.09
C LEU A 247 -12.26 -12.97 3.05
N ALA A 248 -13.40 -12.74 2.41
CA ALA A 248 -14.09 -11.46 2.43
C ALA A 248 -15.11 -11.44 3.59
N VAL A 249 -15.04 -10.42 4.44
CA VAL A 249 -15.94 -10.25 5.60
C VAL A 249 -16.88 -9.05 5.46
N GLY A 250 -16.54 -8.08 4.60
CA GLY A 250 -17.39 -6.92 4.38
C GLY A 250 -17.04 -6.14 3.11
N VAL A 251 -18.05 -5.49 2.55
CA VAL A 251 -17.89 -4.55 1.44
C VAL A 251 -18.33 -3.16 1.89
N TYR A 252 -17.40 -2.23 1.76
CA TYR A 252 -17.54 -0.83 2.09
C TYR A 252 -17.77 -0.01 0.83
N LYS A 253 -18.72 0.93 0.91
CA LYS A 253 -18.93 1.96 -0.12
C LYS A 253 -19.09 3.34 0.52
N LEU A 254 -18.33 4.29 0.00
CA LEU A 254 -18.37 5.70 0.34
C LEU A 254 -19.48 6.41 -0.45
N LYS A 255 -20.13 7.40 0.17
CA LYS A 255 -21.08 8.26 -0.54
C LYS A 255 -20.41 8.95 -1.74
N PRO A 256 -21.15 9.18 -2.84
CA PRO A 256 -20.57 9.76 -4.04
C PRO A 256 -20.27 11.26 -3.92
N ARG A 257 -20.96 12.00 -3.04
CA ARG A 257 -20.86 13.46 -2.87
C ARG A 257 -21.21 13.88 -1.45
N ALA A 258 -20.94 15.15 -1.14
CA ALA A 258 -21.24 15.79 0.16
C ALA A 258 -20.63 15.02 1.33
N LEU A 259 -19.33 14.73 1.20
CA LEU A 259 -18.52 14.04 2.20
C LEU A 259 -18.06 15.02 3.28
N MET A 260 -17.98 14.55 4.52
CA MET A 260 -17.37 15.28 5.61
C MET A 260 -15.87 14.97 5.66
N LEU A 261 -15.05 15.98 5.39
CA LEU A 261 -13.59 15.85 5.47
C LEU A 261 -13.14 15.82 6.92
N HIS A 262 -12.07 15.08 7.19
CA HIS A 262 -11.41 15.13 8.49
C HIS A 262 -10.91 16.57 8.78
N HIS A 263 -11.03 17.03 10.02
CA HIS A 263 -10.77 18.42 10.35
C HIS A 263 -9.32 18.84 10.10
N GLU A 264 -8.36 17.97 10.38
CA GLU A 264 -6.92 18.23 10.12
C GLU A 264 -6.64 18.38 8.62
N PHE A 265 -7.21 17.49 7.80
CA PHE A 265 -7.09 17.57 6.34
C PHE A 265 -7.75 18.84 5.80
N LEU A 266 -8.94 19.20 6.30
CA LEU A 266 -9.64 20.43 5.93
C LEU A 266 -8.83 21.69 6.28
N GLN A 267 -8.23 21.73 7.48
CA GLN A 267 -7.35 22.82 7.89
C GLN A 267 -6.15 22.93 6.97
N ARG A 268 -5.49 21.81 6.65
CA ARG A 268 -4.33 21.80 5.75
C ARG A 268 -4.70 22.27 4.34
N LEU A 269 -5.84 21.84 3.81
CA LEU A 269 -6.36 22.31 2.51
C LEU A 269 -6.59 23.83 2.48
N ARG A 270 -7.12 24.41 3.56
CA ARG A 270 -7.34 25.87 3.67
C ARG A 270 -6.04 26.66 3.81
N GLN A 271 -4.97 26.02 4.25
CA GLN A 271 -3.64 26.62 4.37
C GLN A 271 -2.83 26.57 3.06
N LEU A 272 -3.30 25.86 2.04
CA LEU A 272 -2.58 25.77 0.77
C LEU A 272 -2.58 27.12 0.03
N PRO A 273 -1.42 27.53 -0.51
CA PRO A 273 -1.35 28.74 -1.31
C PRO A 273 -2.06 28.53 -2.65
N VAL A 274 -2.78 29.55 -3.10
CA VAL A 274 -3.45 29.55 -4.40
C VAL A 274 -2.43 29.58 -5.54
N ASP A 275 -1.30 30.25 -5.32
CA ASP A 275 -0.17 30.21 -6.25
C ASP A 275 0.65 28.94 -6.05
N TYR A 276 1.10 28.36 -7.15
CA TYR A 276 1.70 27.03 -7.13
C TYR A 276 3.06 27.03 -6.42
N SER A 277 3.11 26.44 -5.23
CA SER A 277 4.33 26.17 -4.47
C SER A 277 4.43 24.68 -4.17
N TYR A 278 5.21 23.95 -4.97
CA TYR A 278 5.27 22.49 -4.89
C TYR A 278 5.59 21.96 -3.49
N GLY A 279 6.44 22.64 -2.71
CA GLY A 279 6.77 22.23 -1.33
C GLY A 279 5.54 22.08 -0.42
N GLU A 280 4.58 23.01 -0.48
CA GLU A 280 3.35 22.95 0.34
C GLU A 280 2.42 21.83 -0.11
N TYR A 281 2.27 21.64 -1.42
CA TYR A 281 1.44 20.58 -1.97
C TYR A 281 2.07 19.19 -1.76
N ARG A 282 3.40 19.08 -1.88
CA ARG A 282 4.16 17.85 -1.60
C ARG A 282 3.98 17.41 -0.16
N GLU A 283 3.99 18.34 0.79
CA GLU A 283 3.82 18.00 2.20
C GLU A 283 2.41 17.48 2.50
N LEU A 284 1.36 18.09 1.93
CA LEU A 284 0.01 17.52 2.01
C LEU A 284 -0.02 16.06 1.49
N LEU A 285 0.64 15.79 0.36
CA LEU A 285 0.69 14.44 -0.23
C LEU A 285 1.51 13.45 0.61
N ARG A 286 2.52 13.91 1.35
CA ARG A 286 3.26 13.07 2.32
C ARG A 286 2.40 12.75 3.54
N ASP A 287 1.69 13.74 4.07
CA ASP A 287 0.92 13.61 5.31
C ASP A 287 -0.38 12.80 5.12
N PHE A 288 -1.04 12.97 3.97
CA PHE A 288 -2.37 12.42 3.70
C PHE A 288 -2.40 11.44 2.52
N GLY A 289 -1.26 11.17 1.89
CA GLY A 289 -1.18 10.28 0.73
C GLY A 289 -1.64 10.94 -0.56
N THR A 290 -1.98 10.14 -1.55
CA THR A 290 -2.27 10.62 -2.91
C THR A 290 -3.71 10.38 -3.35
N HIS A 291 -4.38 9.39 -2.74
CA HIS A 291 -5.74 8.98 -3.06
C HIS A 291 -6.57 8.78 -1.79
N PHE A 292 -7.88 8.68 -1.93
CA PHE A 292 -8.80 8.21 -0.88
C PHE A 292 -9.62 7.02 -1.38
N ILE A 293 -10.15 6.25 -0.44
CA ILE A 293 -10.85 4.99 -0.72
C ILE A 293 -12.34 5.26 -0.98
N GLN A 294 -12.83 4.88 -2.15
CA GLN A 294 -14.26 4.97 -2.50
C GLN A 294 -15.01 3.67 -2.21
N GLU A 295 -14.43 2.54 -2.61
CA GLU A 295 -15.01 1.22 -2.42
C GLU A 295 -13.90 0.29 -1.92
N ALA A 296 -14.22 -0.59 -0.98
CA ALA A 296 -13.26 -1.55 -0.46
C ALA A 296 -13.92 -2.88 -0.09
N THR A 297 -13.20 -3.96 -0.33
CA THR A 297 -13.49 -5.27 0.26
C THR A 297 -12.56 -5.45 1.45
N LEU A 298 -13.16 -5.64 2.61
CA LEU A 298 -12.51 -5.93 3.87
C LEU A 298 -12.46 -7.44 4.08
N GLY A 299 -11.33 -7.93 4.58
CA GLY A 299 -11.10 -9.35 4.67
C GLY A 299 -9.71 -9.73 5.17
N GLY A 300 -9.35 -10.96 4.84
CA GLY A 300 -8.03 -11.52 5.09
C GLY A 300 -7.53 -12.28 3.88
N ILE A 301 -6.21 -12.31 3.72
CA ILE A 301 -5.53 -13.13 2.72
C ILE A 301 -4.55 -14.04 3.46
N TYR A 302 -4.71 -15.34 3.27
CA TYR A 302 -3.71 -16.31 3.68
C TYR A 302 -3.08 -16.93 2.44
N GLU A 303 -1.76 -16.86 2.35
CA GLU A 303 -1.04 -17.34 1.19
C GLU A 303 0.30 -17.95 1.59
N TYR A 304 0.71 -18.97 0.85
CA TYR A 304 2.01 -19.57 1.04
C TYR A 304 2.64 -19.94 -0.30
N THR A 305 3.96 -19.99 -0.31
CA THR A 305 4.76 -20.45 -1.45
C THR A 305 5.63 -21.60 -1.00
N LEU A 306 5.48 -22.73 -1.69
CA LEU A 306 6.38 -23.87 -1.62
C LEU A 306 7.48 -23.70 -2.66
N VAL A 307 8.73 -23.81 -2.21
CA VAL A 307 9.90 -23.80 -3.08
C VAL A 307 10.49 -25.21 -3.11
N LEU A 308 10.59 -25.77 -4.30
CA LEU A 308 10.89 -27.19 -4.52
C LEU A 308 12.20 -27.32 -5.31
N ASN A 309 13.04 -28.25 -4.88
CA ASN A 309 14.26 -28.57 -5.61
C ASN A 309 13.91 -29.39 -6.86
N SER A 310 14.12 -28.82 -8.05
CA SER A 310 13.75 -29.47 -9.32
C SER A 310 14.46 -30.82 -9.53
N ASN A 311 15.73 -30.94 -9.11
CA ASN A 311 16.50 -32.18 -9.31
C ASN A 311 15.98 -33.31 -8.42
N GLU A 312 15.74 -33.01 -7.13
CA GLU A 312 15.22 -34.01 -6.19
C GLU A 312 13.76 -34.37 -6.51
N LEU A 313 12.96 -33.40 -6.98
CA LEU A 313 11.61 -33.64 -7.46
C LEU A 313 11.59 -34.63 -8.63
N HIS A 314 12.49 -34.46 -9.60
CA HIS A 314 12.63 -35.36 -10.75
C HIS A 314 13.13 -36.74 -10.33
N LYS A 315 14.12 -36.84 -9.43
CA LYS A 315 14.62 -38.13 -8.90
C LYS A 315 13.54 -38.92 -8.17
N ALA A 316 12.68 -38.21 -7.43
CA ALA A 316 11.56 -38.81 -6.72
C ALA A 316 10.38 -39.15 -7.65
N GLY A 317 10.44 -38.78 -8.94
CA GLY A 317 9.38 -39.02 -9.92
C GLY A 317 8.12 -38.20 -9.69
N PHE A 318 8.24 -37.02 -9.07
CA PHE A 318 7.10 -36.13 -8.81
C PHE A 318 6.96 -35.06 -9.90
N SER A 319 5.74 -34.82 -10.34
CA SER A 319 5.38 -33.60 -11.08
C SER A 319 4.88 -32.50 -10.13
N LEU A 320 4.85 -31.23 -10.61
CA LEU A 320 4.22 -30.14 -9.84
C LEU A 320 2.74 -30.43 -9.53
N SER A 321 2.03 -31.03 -10.49
CA SER A 321 0.65 -31.45 -10.31
C SER A 321 0.48 -32.49 -9.20
N ASP A 322 1.44 -33.40 -9.03
CA ASP A 322 1.42 -34.38 -7.94
C ASP A 322 1.61 -33.72 -6.58
N VAL A 323 2.50 -32.72 -6.49
CA VAL A 323 2.70 -31.92 -5.29
C VAL A 323 1.44 -31.09 -4.98
N GLN A 324 0.83 -30.46 -5.99
CA GLN A 324 -0.42 -29.73 -5.83
C GLN A 324 -1.55 -30.64 -5.31
N LYS A 325 -1.76 -31.81 -5.92
CA LYS A 325 -2.77 -32.78 -5.47
C LYS A 325 -2.48 -33.30 -4.06
N CYS A 326 -1.20 -33.50 -3.72
CA CYS A 326 -0.78 -33.96 -2.40
C CYS A 326 -1.10 -32.91 -1.32
N THR A 327 -0.76 -31.65 -1.58
CA THR A 327 -0.98 -30.54 -0.64
C THR A 327 -2.46 -30.21 -0.48
N GLN A 328 -3.26 -30.23 -1.55
CA GLN A 328 -4.71 -30.09 -1.48
C GLN A 328 -5.37 -31.16 -0.59
N ARG A 329 -4.91 -32.41 -0.68
CA ARG A 329 -5.44 -33.52 0.14
C ARG A 329 -4.99 -33.49 1.58
N GLY A 330 -3.76 -33.04 1.85
CA GLY A 330 -3.29 -32.77 3.22
C GLY A 330 -4.15 -31.72 3.94
N PHE A 331 -4.88 -30.92 3.17
CA PHE A 331 -5.70 -29.79 3.61
C PHE A 331 -7.20 -30.07 3.73
N ASN A 332 -7.69 -31.28 3.42
CA ASN A 332 -9.13 -31.56 3.45
C ASN A 332 -9.70 -31.35 4.85
N ILE A 333 -10.35 -30.20 5.02
CA ILE A 333 -11.15 -29.77 6.15
C ILE A 333 -12.20 -30.87 6.43
N GLY A 334 -12.06 -31.58 7.55
CA GLY A 334 -13.08 -32.51 8.06
C GLY A 334 -12.83 -34.02 7.87
N ALA A 335 -11.68 -34.47 7.36
CA ALA A 335 -11.34 -35.89 7.39
C ALA A 335 -10.23 -36.16 8.40
N ASN A 336 -10.51 -37.02 9.39
CA ASN A 336 -9.47 -37.76 10.11
C ASN A 336 -8.41 -38.21 9.09
N LEU A 337 -7.13 -38.07 9.44
CA LEU A 337 -5.97 -38.55 8.67
C LEU A 337 -5.94 -40.09 8.57
N VAL A 338 -7.02 -40.70 8.07
CA VAL A 338 -7.21 -42.13 7.96
C VAL A 338 -7.82 -42.41 6.60
N LYS A 339 -7.01 -43.09 5.78
CA LYS A 339 -7.27 -43.59 4.42
C LYS A 339 -7.23 -42.55 3.29
N VAL A 340 -6.00 -42.27 2.88
CA VAL A 340 -5.65 -41.92 1.50
C VAL A 340 -6.08 -43.10 0.60
N THR A 341 -7.34 -43.14 0.20
CA THR A 341 -7.80 -44.02 -0.90
C THR A 341 -7.79 -43.15 -2.15
N VAL A 342 -6.81 -43.37 -3.02
CA VAL A 342 -6.55 -42.52 -4.19
C VAL A 342 -6.60 -43.39 -5.44
N GLY A 343 -7.35 -42.94 -6.44
CA GLY A 343 -7.34 -43.53 -7.78
C GLY A 343 -5.93 -43.60 -8.37
N LEU A 344 -5.73 -44.53 -9.30
CA LEU A 344 -4.45 -44.87 -9.93
C LEU A 344 -3.56 -43.64 -10.24
N GLY A 345 -2.32 -43.62 -9.73
CA GLY A 345 -1.25 -42.77 -10.27
C GLY A 345 -0.42 -41.92 -9.29
N VAL A 346 -0.80 -41.76 -8.01
CA VAL A 346 -0.03 -40.92 -7.06
C VAL A 346 0.77 -41.79 -6.08
N ASN A 347 2.08 -41.55 -5.98
CA ASN A 347 2.97 -42.22 -5.02
C ASN A 347 2.63 -41.79 -3.57
N THR A 348 1.88 -42.64 -2.85
CA THR A 348 1.36 -42.36 -1.50
C THR A 348 2.44 -42.20 -0.44
N ALA A 349 3.54 -42.95 -0.55
CA ALA A 349 4.67 -42.85 0.37
C ALA A 349 5.43 -41.54 0.19
N GLY A 350 5.66 -41.12 -1.06
CA GLY A 350 6.33 -39.86 -1.37
C GLY A 350 5.51 -38.63 -0.98
N CYS A 351 4.18 -38.66 -1.13
CA CYS A 351 3.31 -37.57 -0.66
C CYS A 351 3.36 -37.41 0.88
N LYS A 352 3.43 -38.52 1.62
CA LYS A 352 3.60 -38.48 3.09
C LYS A 352 4.97 -37.92 3.50
N ALA A 353 6.03 -38.26 2.76
CA ALA A 353 7.37 -37.71 3.00
C ALA A 353 7.43 -36.20 2.71
N LEU A 354 6.87 -35.77 1.58
CA LEU A 354 6.72 -34.36 1.23
C LEU A 354 5.96 -33.58 2.32
N LEU A 355 4.78 -34.06 2.73
CA LEU A 355 3.98 -33.39 3.77
C LEU A 355 4.75 -33.32 5.11
N LYS A 356 5.56 -34.34 5.42
CA LYS A 356 6.42 -34.34 6.60
C LYS A 356 7.52 -33.27 6.51
N GLU A 357 8.18 -33.11 5.36
CA GLU A 357 9.19 -32.05 5.17
C GLU A 357 8.62 -30.63 5.24
N ILE A 358 7.34 -30.45 4.88
CA ILE A 358 6.67 -29.15 5.00
C ILE A 358 6.26 -28.89 6.46
N GLY A 359 5.66 -29.87 7.14
CA GLY A 359 5.07 -29.70 8.47
C GLY A 359 6.01 -29.94 9.66
N ASP A 360 7.27 -30.30 9.43
CA ASP A 360 8.25 -30.54 10.49
C ASP A 360 9.54 -29.77 10.21
N SER A 361 9.74 -28.68 10.96
CA SER A 361 10.94 -27.85 10.86
C SER A 361 12.24 -28.57 11.25
N THR A 362 12.15 -29.72 11.93
CA THR A 362 13.29 -30.57 12.32
C THR A 362 13.60 -31.67 11.31
N ALA A 363 12.71 -31.90 10.34
CA ALA A 363 12.93 -32.89 9.29
C ALA A 363 14.06 -32.45 8.34
N ARG A 364 14.80 -33.45 7.84
CA ARG A 364 15.80 -33.23 6.80
C ARG A 364 15.09 -32.84 5.51
N LYS A 365 15.39 -31.63 5.02
CA LYS A 365 14.80 -31.06 3.80
C LYS A 365 15.55 -31.55 2.57
N GLU A 366 14.91 -32.36 1.75
CA GLU A 366 15.47 -32.87 0.49
C GLU A 366 14.65 -32.38 -0.71
N LEU A 367 13.31 -32.54 -0.66
CA LEU A 367 12.42 -32.08 -1.72
C LEU A 367 12.06 -30.59 -1.58
N VAL A 368 11.82 -30.13 -0.34
CA VAL A 368 11.32 -28.79 -0.04
C VAL A 368 12.45 -27.87 0.39
N GLU A 369 12.85 -26.94 -0.49
CA GLU A 369 13.88 -25.95 -0.17
C GLU A 369 13.37 -24.86 0.76
N ASP A 370 12.09 -24.47 0.64
CA ASP A 370 11.45 -23.58 1.59
C ASP A 370 9.93 -23.63 1.60
N PHE A 371 9.38 -23.20 2.74
CA PHE A 371 7.98 -22.86 2.93
C PHE A 371 7.90 -21.44 3.47
N VAL A 372 7.18 -20.57 2.76
CA VAL A 372 7.05 -19.17 3.13
C VAL A 372 5.59 -18.75 3.08
N ALA A 373 5.02 -18.42 4.24
CA ALA A 373 3.65 -17.94 4.37
C ALA A 373 3.60 -16.42 4.58
N LEU A 374 2.59 -15.77 4.00
CA LEU A 374 2.15 -14.41 4.31
C LEU A 374 0.70 -14.43 4.72
N VAL A 375 0.38 -13.58 5.70
CA VAL A 375 -0.95 -13.49 6.29
C VAL A 375 -1.33 -12.03 6.42
N ARG A 376 -2.53 -11.68 5.97
CA ARG A 376 -3.16 -10.36 6.08
C ARG A 376 -4.51 -10.48 6.76
N GLY A 377 -4.85 -9.51 7.59
CA GLY A 377 -6.07 -9.53 8.41
C GLY A 377 -6.00 -10.55 9.56
N GLY A 378 -6.74 -10.28 10.62
CA GLY A 378 -6.76 -11.08 11.84
C GLY A 378 -5.93 -10.49 12.99
N ALA A 379 -6.00 -11.12 14.15
CA ALA A 379 -5.22 -10.72 15.31
C ALA A 379 -3.78 -11.24 15.25
N SER A 380 -2.89 -10.59 15.99
CA SER A 380 -1.44 -10.81 15.89
C SER A 380 -1.02 -12.24 16.26
N GLU A 381 -1.75 -12.89 17.15
CA GLU A 381 -1.45 -14.25 17.60
C GLU A 381 -1.70 -15.28 16.49
N GLU A 382 -2.87 -15.22 15.85
CA GLU A 382 -3.26 -16.09 14.75
C GLU A 382 -2.36 -15.85 13.53
N ILE A 383 -2.06 -14.58 13.22
CA ILE A 383 -1.11 -14.21 12.17
C ILE A 383 0.26 -14.86 12.45
N THR A 384 0.75 -14.80 13.69
CA THR A 384 2.06 -15.36 14.04
C THR A 384 2.08 -16.88 13.94
N ARG A 385 1.00 -17.55 14.37
CA ARG A 385 0.86 -19.02 14.26
C ARG A 385 0.77 -19.48 12.81
N LEU A 386 -0.02 -18.79 11.98
CA LEU A 386 -0.17 -19.09 10.56
C LEU A 386 1.07 -18.76 9.73
N ALA A 387 1.86 -17.77 10.16
CA ALA A 387 3.13 -17.43 9.54
C ALA A 387 4.29 -18.37 9.96
N HIS A 388 4.03 -19.33 10.86
CA HIS A 388 5.00 -20.36 11.22
C HIS A 388 5.31 -21.26 10.00
N LYS A 389 6.38 -22.07 10.10
CA LYS A 389 6.87 -22.87 8.97
C LYS A 389 6.03 -24.11 8.65
N ASP A 390 4.88 -24.28 9.30
CA ASP A 390 4.05 -25.47 9.17
C ASP A 390 2.82 -25.19 8.31
N LEU A 391 2.25 -26.25 7.73
CA LEU A 391 0.96 -26.16 7.07
C LEU A 391 -0.12 -25.83 8.11
N PRO A 392 -1.04 -24.90 7.79
CA PRO A 392 -2.07 -24.51 8.73
C PRO A 392 -3.13 -25.62 8.83
N THR A 393 -3.66 -25.82 10.02
CA THR A 393 -4.76 -26.75 10.24
C THR A 393 -6.11 -26.08 9.94
N ALA A 394 -7.13 -26.88 9.64
CA ALA A 394 -8.48 -26.37 9.44
C ALA A 394 -8.98 -25.54 10.63
N GLN A 395 -8.69 -26.00 11.86
CA GLN A 395 -9.04 -25.31 13.09
C GLN A 395 -8.33 -23.94 13.20
N LEU A 396 -7.05 -23.86 12.83
CA LEU A 396 -6.30 -22.61 12.88
C LEU A 396 -6.82 -21.59 11.85
N LEU A 397 -7.25 -22.05 10.66
CA LEU A 397 -7.88 -21.18 9.66
C LEU A 397 -9.27 -20.70 10.07
N GLN A 398 -10.04 -21.52 10.80
CA GLN A 398 -11.30 -21.09 11.39
C GLN A 398 -11.07 -19.98 12.42
N GLN A 399 -10.13 -20.18 13.35
CA GLN A 399 -9.75 -19.18 14.35
C GLN A 399 -9.27 -17.87 13.70
N TRP A 400 -8.45 -17.96 12.65
CA TRP A 400 -8.05 -16.79 11.88
C TRP A 400 -9.24 -16.10 11.21
N GLY A 401 -10.17 -16.85 10.62
CA GLY A 401 -11.36 -16.27 10.01
C GLY A 401 -12.26 -15.52 10.99
N GLU A 402 -12.41 -16.06 12.20
CA GLU A 402 -13.09 -15.37 13.31
C GLU A 402 -12.35 -14.08 13.69
N ALA A 403 -11.02 -14.11 13.78
CA ALA A 403 -10.21 -12.93 14.09
C ALA A 403 -10.26 -11.86 12.99
N VAL A 404 -10.31 -12.26 11.70
CA VAL A 404 -10.42 -11.34 10.55
C VAL A 404 -11.72 -10.55 10.61
N GLN A 405 -12.80 -11.12 11.14
CA GLN A 405 -14.07 -10.41 11.29
C GLN A 405 -13.93 -9.14 12.14
N TYR A 406 -13.14 -9.21 13.23
CA TYR A 406 -12.91 -8.08 14.15
C TYR A 406 -11.74 -7.18 13.74
N ASN A 407 -10.74 -7.72 13.04
CA ASN A 407 -9.57 -6.99 12.57
C ASN A 407 -9.34 -7.24 11.08
N PRO A 408 -10.23 -6.75 10.20
CA PRO A 408 -10.08 -6.95 8.76
C PRO A 408 -8.99 -6.05 8.20
N ASP A 409 -8.36 -6.52 7.12
CA ASP A 409 -7.48 -5.73 6.27
C ASP A 409 -8.18 -5.38 4.95
N ILE A 410 -7.69 -4.37 4.24
CA ILE A 410 -8.23 -3.93 2.95
C ILE A 410 -7.61 -4.78 1.85
N ILE A 411 -8.36 -5.77 1.35
CA ILE A 411 -7.85 -6.74 0.38
C ILE A 411 -8.01 -6.25 -1.07
N LYS A 412 -9.10 -5.56 -1.38
CA LYS A 412 -9.40 -5.00 -2.70
C LYS A 412 -10.01 -3.62 -2.52
N LEU A 413 -9.67 -2.66 -3.38
CA LEU A 413 -10.21 -1.32 -3.29
C LEU A 413 -10.31 -0.62 -4.63
N LYS A 414 -11.13 0.42 -4.64
CA LYS A 414 -11.20 1.45 -5.68
C LYS A 414 -10.85 2.78 -5.02
N ALA A 415 -9.87 3.48 -5.60
CA ALA A 415 -9.38 4.74 -5.07
C ALA A 415 -9.52 5.87 -6.08
N GLU A 416 -9.73 7.08 -5.58
CA GLU A 416 -9.74 8.31 -6.37
C GLU A 416 -8.71 9.31 -5.83
N PRO A 417 -8.15 10.18 -6.67
CA PRO A 417 -7.17 11.18 -6.24
C PRO A 417 -7.71 12.15 -5.19
N LEU A 418 -6.85 12.57 -4.25
CA LEU A 418 -7.24 13.50 -3.18
C LEU A 418 -7.80 14.83 -3.70
N TYR A 419 -7.38 15.29 -4.88
CA TYR A 419 -7.89 16.55 -5.43
C TYR A 419 -9.39 16.50 -5.77
N GLU A 420 -10.01 15.31 -5.87
CA GLU A 420 -11.46 15.17 -6.04
C GLU A 420 -12.25 15.48 -4.75
N LEU A 421 -11.59 15.48 -3.58
CA LEU A 421 -12.19 15.90 -2.30
C LEU A 421 -12.25 17.43 -2.15
N VAL A 422 -11.54 18.19 -2.99
CA VAL A 422 -11.50 19.65 -2.91
C VAL A 422 -12.77 20.24 -3.52
N ALA A 423 -13.69 20.66 -2.64
CA ALA A 423 -14.97 21.24 -3.03
C ALA A 423 -15.03 22.76 -2.75
N PRO A 424 -15.74 23.55 -3.59
CA PRO A 424 -15.97 24.98 -3.34
C PRO A 424 -16.72 25.29 -2.05
N SER A 425 -17.43 24.30 -1.47
CA SER A 425 -18.11 24.41 -0.18
C SER A 425 -17.15 24.48 1.01
N ASP A 426 -15.93 23.99 0.85
CA ASP A 426 -15.00 23.75 1.96
C ASP A 426 -13.76 24.63 1.89
N VAL A 427 -13.34 24.97 0.67
CA VAL A 427 -12.12 25.72 0.36
C VAL A 427 -12.41 26.80 -0.68
N ALA A 428 -11.93 28.02 -0.44
CA ALA A 428 -11.98 29.08 -1.44
C ALA A 428 -11.00 28.79 -2.60
N ASP A 429 -11.29 29.29 -3.80
CA ASP A 429 -10.45 29.05 -4.99
C ASP A 429 -10.21 27.54 -5.26
N ALA A 430 -11.16 26.69 -4.85
CA ALA A 430 -11.10 25.23 -4.92
C ALA A 430 -10.68 24.71 -6.30
N MET A 431 -11.11 25.35 -7.39
CA MET A 431 -10.74 24.97 -8.75
C MET A 431 -9.23 25.11 -9.01
N LYS A 432 -8.61 26.19 -8.52
CA LYS A 432 -7.17 26.43 -8.70
C LYS A 432 -6.35 25.53 -7.78
N ILE A 433 -6.79 25.32 -6.53
CA ILE A 433 -6.15 24.36 -5.61
C ILE A 433 -6.22 22.94 -6.15
N ARG A 434 -7.36 22.54 -6.73
CA ARG A 434 -7.54 21.24 -7.38
C ARG A 434 -6.55 21.02 -8.53
N GLU A 435 -6.39 22.02 -9.39
CA GLU A 435 -5.44 21.94 -10.51
C GLU A 435 -3.98 21.91 -10.03
N ASN A 436 -3.64 22.72 -9.03
CA ASN A 436 -2.32 22.70 -8.42
C ASN A 436 -2.00 21.35 -7.75
N LEU A 437 -2.97 20.74 -7.05
CA LEU A 437 -2.82 19.41 -6.48
C LEU A 437 -2.62 18.34 -7.55
N ARG A 438 -3.35 18.43 -8.67
CA ARG A 438 -3.16 17.53 -9.81
C ARG A 438 -1.74 17.63 -10.36
N ARG A 439 -1.24 18.85 -10.56
CA ARG A 439 0.14 19.09 -11.02
C ARG A 439 1.17 18.58 -10.00
N ALA A 440 0.96 18.86 -8.72
CA ALA A 440 1.85 18.40 -7.65
C ALA A 440 1.89 16.87 -7.57
N LEU A 441 0.77 16.18 -7.79
CA LEU A 441 0.71 14.72 -7.82
C LEU A 441 1.58 14.13 -8.95
N GLU A 442 1.60 14.77 -10.13
CA GLU A 442 2.49 14.36 -11.23
C GLU A 442 3.97 14.56 -10.88
N GLU A 443 4.33 15.69 -10.26
CA GLU A 443 5.71 15.94 -9.78
C GLU A 443 6.09 14.96 -8.65
N PHE A 444 5.18 14.70 -7.71
CA PHE A 444 5.39 13.80 -6.58
C PHE A 444 5.61 12.35 -7.01
N GLN A 445 4.88 11.87 -8.02
CA GLN A 445 5.08 10.53 -8.60
C GLN A 445 6.51 10.33 -9.10
N LEU A 446 7.10 11.36 -9.72
CA LEU A 446 8.46 11.30 -10.22
C LEU A 446 9.48 11.36 -9.07
N GLU A 447 9.22 12.19 -8.06
CA GLU A 447 10.09 12.34 -6.89
C GLU A 447 10.11 11.08 -6.01
N SER A 448 8.96 10.43 -5.81
CA SER A 448 8.80 9.26 -4.93
C SER A 448 9.14 7.92 -5.61
N SER A 449 9.61 7.94 -6.86
CA SER A 449 9.92 6.71 -7.59
C SER A 449 11.26 6.12 -7.18
N SER A 450 11.29 4.81 -6.88
CA SER A 450 12.53 4.10 -6.52
C SER A 450 13.55 3.99 -7.66
N CYS A 451 13.15 4.35 -8.89
CA CYS A 451 14.08 4.45 -10.02
C CYS A 451 15.20 5.47 -9.80
N ARG A 452 15.02 6.41 -8.86
CA ARG A 452 15.99 7.46 -8.51
C ARG A 452 17.14 6.94 -7.67
N CYS A 453 16.95 5.81 -7.01
CA CYS A 453 18.02 5.13 -6.30
C CYS A 453 19.07 4.60 -7.28
N ALA A 454 20.33 4.62 -6.86
CA ALA A 454 21.38 3.87 -7.54
C ALA A 454 21.05 2.37 -7.53
N PRO A 455 21.52 1.63 -8.54
CA PRO A 455 21.26 0.21 -8.62
C PRO A 455 21.94 -0.54 -7.48
N CYS A 456 21.16 -1.36 -6.77
CA CYS A 456 21.70 -2.33 -5.84
C CYS A 456 22.42 -3.45 -6.62
N GLN A 457 23.47 -4.01 -6.04
CA GLN A 457 24.17 -5.16 -6.60
C GLN A 457 23.45 -6.47 -6.20
N GLY A 458 23.87 -7.60 -6.78
CA GLY A 458 23.41 -8.92 -6.35
C GLY A 458 21.90 -9.16 -6.44
N ASN A 459 21.21 -8.52 -7.40
CA ASN A 459 19.74 -8.51 -7.52
C ASN A 459 19.00 -7.92 -6.29
N GLY A 460 19.66 -7.04 -5.54
CA GLY A 460 19.03 -6.24 -4.50
C GLY A 460 17.93 -5.35 -5.07
N ILE A 461 16.92 -5.07 -4.24
CA ILE A 461 15.78 -4.23 -4.64
C ILE A 461 15.98 -2.84 -4.01
N PRO A 462 16.10 -1.77 -4.82
CA PRO A 462 16.14 -0.42 -4.30
C PRO A 462 14.76 0.00 -3.80
N PHE A 463 14.74 0.64 -2.64
CA PHE A 463 13.54 1.17 -2.03
C PHE A 463 13.78 2.60 -1.53
N LEU A 464 12.90 3.53 -1.88
CA LEU A 464 13.00 4.94 -1.51
C LEU A 464 12.05 5.25 -0.36
N THR A 465 12.59 5.70 0.76
CA THR A 465 11.86 6.16 1.95
C THR A 465 12.21 7.60 2.24
N GLY A 466 11.28 8.52 1.96
CA GLY A 466 11.54 9.95 2.09
C GLY A 466 12.66 10.39 1.14
N THR A 467 13.83 10.69 1.70
CA THR A 467 15.04 11.10 0.97
C THR A 467 16.14 10.04 0.95
N GLU A 468 15.92 8.87 1.57
CA GLU A 468 16.91 7.79 1.70
C GLU A 468 16.56 6.59 0.82
N CYS A 469 17.57 6.05 0.14
CA CYS A 469 17.49 4.82 -0.63
C CYS A 469 18.13 3.65 0.13
N GLU A 470 17.33 2.62 0.39
CA GLU A 470 17.79 1.36 0.97
C GLU A 470 17.86 0.25 -0.08
N CYS A 471 18.82 -0.66 0.07
CA CYS A 471 18.91 -1.87 -0.74
C CYS A 471 18.46 -3.09 0.05
N LEU A 472 17.37 -3.72 -0.38
CA LEU A 472 16.93 -4.99 0.19
C LEU A 472 17.71 -6.15 -0.43
N CYS A 473 18.64 -6.70 0.33
CA CYS A 473 19.53 -7.76 -0.13
C CYS A 473 18.90 -9.15 -0.08
N PRO A 474 19.04 -9.97 -1.14
CA PRO A 474 18.68 -11.37 -1.08
C PRO A 474 19.48 -12.11 0.00
N LEU A 475 18.89 -13.15 0.62
CA LEU A 475 19.61 -13.95 1.60
C LEU A 475 20.92 -14.53 1.02
N GLY A 476 22.02 -14.33 1.75
CA GLY A 476 23.37 -14.70 1.30
C GLY A 476 24.19 -13.54 0.73
N TYR A 477 23.54 -12.40 0.45
CA TYR A 477 24.20 -11.15 0.12
C TYR A 477 24.22 -10.21 1.33
N ARG A 478 25.29 -9.43 1.47
CA ARG A 478 25.48 -8.46 2.56
C ARG A 478 26.19 -7.21 2.04
N GLY A 479 26.27 -6.19 2.88
CA GLY A 479 26.83 -4.88 2.52
C GLY A 479 25.73 -3.89 2.16
N ALA A 480 26.08 -2.60 2.13
CA ALA A 480 25.10 -1.53 1.93
C ALA A 480 24.42 -1.60 0.55
N ALA A 481 25.08 -2.24 -0.43
CA ALA A 481 24.58 -2.41 -1.78
C ALA A 481 24.40 -3.87 -2.18
N CYS A 482 24.45 -4.80 -1.23
CA CYS A 482 24.40 -6.24 -1.49
C CYS A 482 25.60 -6.75 -2.33
N GLU A 483 26.77 -6.14 -2.15
CA GLU A 483 28.01 -6.39 -2.91
C GLU A 483 28.82 -7.60 -2.41
N ILE A 484 28.56 -8.06 -1.17
CA ILE A 484 29.30 -9.15 -0.53
C ILE A 484 28.53 -10.45 -0.69
N SER A 485 29.08 -11.43 -1.43
CA SER A 485 28.48 -12.76 -1.59
C SER A 485 29.52 -13.87 -1.69
N SER A 486 29.08 -15.11 -1.45
CA SER A 486 29.85 -16.32 -1.77
C SER A 486 29.65 -16.79 -3.20
N ARG A 487 28.61 -16.33 -3.91
CA ARG A 487 28.31 -16.70 -5.30
C ARG A 487 29.16 -15.86 -6.26
N LYS A 488 29.99 -16.51 -7.09
CA LYS A 488 30.70 -15.89 -8.22
C LYS A 488 29.79 -15.93 -9.46
N ASP A 489 29.78 -14.86 -10.25
CA ASP A 489 29.07 -14.76 -11.54
C ASP A 489 27.54 -14.94 -11.51
N ALA A 490 26.89 -14.41 -10.48
CA ALA A 490 25.43 -14.38 -10.44
C ALA A 490 24.86 -13.51 -11.58
N ALA A 491 23.85 -14.04 -12.27
CA ALA A 491 23.04 -13.30 -13.24
C ALA A 491 22.45 -12.04 -12.59
N ILE A 492 22.56 -10.89 -13.27
CA ILE A 492 21.98 -9.62 -12.81
C ILE A 492 20.77 -9.32 -13.66
N ASN A 493 19.60 -9.27 -13.04
CA ASN A 493 18.37 -8.92 -13.73
C ASN A 493 18.32 -7.42 -14.01
N GLY A 494 17.83 -7.07 -15.20
CA GLY A 494 17.61 -5.69 -15.61
C GLY A 494 16.46 -5.07 -14.81
N ASN A 495 16.61 -3.79 -14.47
CA ASN A 495 15.55 -3.00 -13.86
C ASN A 495 15.44 -1.62 -14.52
N TRP A 496 14.23 -1.06 -14.49
CA TRP A 496 13.90 0.16 -15.20
C TRP A 496 14.60 1.37 -14.57
N GLY A 497 15.28 2.15 -15.40
CA GLY A 497 15.65 3.52 -15.08
C GLY A 497 14.41 4.42 -15.03
N CYS A 498 14.61 5.64 -14.54
CA CYS A 498 13.52 6.61 -14.47
C CYS A 498 12.98 6.95 -15.86
N TRP A 499 11.69 7.28 -15.89
CA TRP A 499 11.08 7.88 -17.05
C TRP A 499 11.75 9.21 -17.38
N ALA A 500 12.04 9.43 -18.66
CA ALA A 500 12.42 10.74 -19.17
C ALA A 500 11.26 11.73 -19.03
N SER A 501 11.60 13.02 -19.07
CA SER A 501 10.61 14.09 -19.16
C SER A 501 9.69 13.89 -20.37
N TRP A 502 8.44 14.29 -20.22
CA TRP A 502 7.49 14.30 -21.32
C TRP A 502 7.99 15.18 -22.48
N SER A 503 7.78 14.71 -23.70
CA SER A 503 7.93 15.55 -24.89
C SER A 503 6.96 16.73 -24.82
N PRO A 504 7.26 17.84 -25.52
CA PRO A 504 6.27 18.88 -25.77
C PRO A 504 4.99 18.29 -26.38
N CYS A 505 3.85 18.93 -26.12
CA CYS A 505 2.59 18.51 -26.70
C CYS A 505 2.64 18.68 -28.22
N SER A 506 2.44 17.60 -28.96
CA SER A 506 2.44 17.60 -30.43
C SER A 506 1.27 16.75 -30.93
N GLY A 507 0.40 17.34 -31.75
CA GLY A 507 -0.79 16.64 -32.25
C GLY A 507 -1.76 16.17 -31.16
N GLY A 508 -1.84 16.90 -30.04
CA GLY A 508 -2.68 16.53 -28.88
C GLY A 508 -2.15 15.34 -28.08
N GLN A 509 -0.88 14.98 -28.25
CA GLN A 509 -0.23 13.89 -27.52
C GLN A 509 1.16 14.29 -27.05
N ARG A 510 1.58 13.72 -25.92
CA ARG A 510 2.95 13.78 -25.41
C ARG A 510 3.45 12.38 -25.12
N THR A 511 4.75 12.18 -25.29
CA THR A 511 5.40 10.87 -25.16
C THR A 511 6.56 10.93 -24.17
N ARG A 512 6.83 9.82 -23.48
CA ARG A 512 8.03 9.65 -22.64
C ARG A 512 8.58 8.23 -22.79
N ARG A 513 9.88 8.07 -22.51
CA ARG A 513 10.59 6.79 -22.61
C ARG A 513 11.41 6.51 -21.36
N ARG A 514 11.70 5.23 -21.13
CA ARG A 514 12.63 4.76 -20.08
C ARG A 514 13.51 3.66 -20.63
N GLN A 515 14.65 3.43 -19.98
CA GLN A 515 15.62 2.42 -20.39
C GLN A 515 15.78 1.34 -19.32
N CYS A 516 16.07 0.12 -19.73
CA CYS A 516 16.37 -0.99 -18.83
C CYS A 516 17.85 -0.95 -18.40
N ASN A 517 18.20 0.03 -17.57
CA ASN A 517 19.60 0.35 -17.25
C ASN A 517 19.88 0.59 -15.76
N ASN A 518 18.92 0.34 -14.85
CA ASN A 518 19.09 0.59 -13.41
C ASN A 518 18.86 -0.66 -12.52
N PRO A 519 19.68 -1.73 -12.65
CA PRO A 519 20.83 -1.89 -13.55
C PRO A 519 20.44 -2.49 -14.91
N ALA A 520 21.37 -2.49 -15.88
CA ALA A 520 21.20 -3.26 -17.12
C ALA A 520 21.37 -4.78 -16.83
N PRO A 521 20.69 -5.67 -17.58
CA PRO A 521 20.83 -7.11 -17.42
C PRO A 521 22.25 -7.58 -17.77
N GLN A 522 22.82 -8.46 -16.95
CA GLN A 522 24.18 -9.01 -17.14
C GLN A 522 24.22 -10.51 -16.84
N ASN A 523 25.21 -11.22 -17.39
CA ASN A 523 25.48 -12.65 -17.14
C ASN A 523 24.23 -13.54 -17.34
N GLY A 524 23.44 -13.27 -18.38
CA GLY A 524 22.21 -14.02 -18.67
C GLY A 524 21.00 -13.64 -17.81
N GLY A 525 21.05 -12.52 -17.09
CA GLY A 525 19.90 -12.02 -16.33
C GLY A 525 18.74 -11.56 -17.21
N SER A 526 17.55 -11.53 -16.62
CA SER A 526 16.30 -11.22 -17.35
C SER A 526 16.22 -9.75 -17.76
N SER A 527 15.65 -9.47 -18.94
CA SER A 527 15.31 -8.10 -19.35
C SER A 527 14.15 -7.51 -18.54
N CYS A 528 13.99 -6.19 -18.59
CA CYS A 528 12.91 -5.51 -17.90
C CYS A 528 11.54 -5.87 -18.50
N SER A 529 10.56 -6.09 -17.64
CA SER A 529 9.17 -6.38 -18.04
C SER A 529 8.32 -5.10 -18.03
N GLY A 530 7.42 -4.94 -19.01
CA GLY A 530 6.53 -3.78 -19.15
C GLY A 530 6.95 -2.83 -20.29
N PRO A 531 6.20 -1.75 -20.53
CA PRO A 531 6.46 -0.84 -21.64
C PRO A 531 7.69 0.05 -21.38
N ASP A 532 8.47 0.30 -22.41
CA ASP A 532 9.61 1.23 -22.44
C ASP A 532 9.23 2.63 -22.95
N SER A 533 8.05 2.76 -23.55
CA SER A 533 7.48 4.02 -24.06
C SER A 533 6.04 4.17 -23.60
N GLU A 534 5.65 5.41 -23.28
CA GLU A 534 4.27 5.78 -22.93
C GLU A 534 3.85 7.02 -23.72
N THR A 535 2.60 7.02 -24.20
CA THR A 535 1.98 8.12 -24.93
C THR A 535 0.66 8.47 -24.27
N VAL A 536 0.43 9.75 -24.01
CA VAL A 536 -0.79 10.25 -23.37
C VAL A 536 -1.32 11.49 -24.09
N PRO A 537 -2.63 11.75 -24.02
CA PRO A 537 -3.20 12.98 -24.53
C PRO A 537 -2.71 14.20 -23.74
N CYS A 538 -2.57 15.30 -24.46
CA CYS A 538 -2.42 16.66 -23.97
C CYS A 538 -3.25 17.57 -24.91
#